data_AF-A0A9X3SZ66-F1
#
_entry.id   AF-A0A9X3SZ66-F1
#
_cell.length_a   1.000
_cell.length_b   1.000
_cell.length_c   1.000
_cell.angle_alpha   90.00
_cell.angle_beta   90.00
_cell.angle_gamma   90.00
#
_symmetry.space_group_name_H-M   'P 1'
#
loop_
_entity.id
_entity.type
_entity.pdbx_description
1 polymer ?
#
loop_
_entity_poly.entity_id
_entity_poly.type
_entity_poly.pdbx_seq_one_letter_code
_entity_poly.pdbx_strand_id
1 'polypeptide(L)'
;MKSKEIVTKRILSVGPFILLLALLVSVSLGSGLSSEASAYEVWITDQSDTAEKSGGSLYIYDGAQLAANPSEAKPQTTIDFSGEVNALCKKATKKGVRRPHMVFFTKDQSHAIVSFLTGQVLFMDAASKKPKACVLVGKNVHAAWPTPDQKMAIAANIKEKTFVRIWTDYAANTFTFDSDKDVIDLGARETGELPDNAPICPITDSTSTYAFVTLRGGGLIVVDVTQTPMKLVATLNSNEIRPGGCGGTQVGSTIYVNSGGGWPVAPLAYDIYALDISNLPQSVSAKLVSSRETQFADSHGMVAVGRYLWSADRAGNNIEVIDTVTNLSVNTINLAGTISPDPAPDLIDVSPDSAYVFVGLRGSSPLTGNNKQVNNAKGSTPGVGVVKVMNGGKGGEFVGVARISNMKDGKETADTHGTAVRK
;
A
#
# COMPACT_ATOMS: atom_id res chain seq x y z
N MET A 1 59.87 2.05 -49.77
CA MET A 1 60.52 0.89 -50.43
C MET A 1 60.82 -0.17 -49.38
N LYS A 2 60.27 -1.38 -49.57
CA LYS A 2 60.71 -2.75 -49.12
C LYS A 2 61.42 -2.88 -47.75
N SER A 3 60.84 -3.50 -46.71
CA SER A 3 60.48 -4.92 -46.42
C SER A 3 61.63 -5.80 -45.86
N LYS A 4 61.32 -6.49 -44.73
CA LYS A 4 61.80 -7.85 -44.31
C LYS A 4 63.29 -7.97 -43.91
N GLU A 5 63.79 -8.89 -43.08
CA GLU A 5 63.29 -10.06 -42.31
C GLU A 5 64.35 -10.44 -41.25
N ILE A 6 63.84 -10.95 -40.12
CA ILE A 6 64.27 -11.91 -39.07
C ILE A 6 65.63 -12.70 -39.20
N VAL A 7 66.28 -12.98 -38.03
CA VAL A 7 66.58 -14.29 -37.35
C VAL A 7 68.04 -14.52 -36.82
N THR A 8 68.17 -14.68 -35.48
CA THR A 8 69.07 -15.59 -34.65
C THR A 8 70.62 -15.43 -34.66
N LYS A 9 71.43 -15.76 -33.63
CA LYS A 9 71.39 -16.74 -32.50
C LYS A 9 72.57 -16.54 -31.50
N ARG A 10 72.49 -17.19 -30.31
CA ARG A 10 73.53 -17.57 -29.28
C ARG A 10 73.90 -16.49 -28.24
N ILE A 11 73.48 -16.58 -26.96
CA ILE A 11 73.76 -17.52 -25.85
C ILE A 11 75.26 -17.62 -25.47
N LEU A 12 75.59 -17.03 -24.32
CA LEU A 12 76.60 -17.53 -23.36
C LEU A 12 76.21 -17.03 -21.95
N SER A 13 75.95 -17.99 -21.06
CA SER A 13 75.67 -17.80 -19.64
C SER A 13 76.94 -17.92 -18.80
N VAL A 14 77.09 -17.13 -17.75
CA VAL A 14 77.70 -17.54 -16.46
C VAL A 14 77.06 -16.69 -15.35
N GLY A 15 76.42 -17.32 -14.34
CA GLY A 15 75.69 -16.70 -13.22
C GLY A 15 76.59 -16.24 -12.07
N PRO A 16 76.20 -16.36 -10.78
CA PRO A 16 74.86 -16.46 -10.16
C PRO A 16 74.66 -15.37 -9.06
N PHE A 17 73.44 -15.16 -8.55
CA PHE A 17 73.10 -15.05 -7.11
C PHE A 17 71.65 -14.57 -6.90
N ILE A 18 70.82 -15.50 -6.44
CA ILE A 18 69.74 -15.38 -5.44
C ILE A 18 68.78 -14.18 -5.60
N LEU A 19 67.63 -14.44 -6.23
CA LEU A 19 66.44 -13.59 -6.11
C LEU A 19 65.58 -14.09 -4.95
N LEU A 20 65.42 -13.25 -3.92
CA LEU A 20 64.47 -13.46 -2.82
C LEU A 20 63.04 -13.41 -3.37
N LEU A 21 62.29 -14.50 -3.24
CA LEU A 21 60.87 -14.55 -3.55
C LEU A 21 60.09 -14.06 -2.32
N ALA A 22 59.66 -12.80 -2.32
CA ALA A 22 58.74 -12.28 -1.32
C ALA A 22 57.30 -12.68 -1.71
N LEU A 23 56.73 -13.60 -0.93
CA LEU A 23 55.33 -14.01 -1.02
C LEU A 23 54.45 -12.87 -0.46
N LEU A 24 53.88 -12.03 -1.33
CA LEU A 24 52.82 -11.09 -0.95
C LEU A 24 51.51 -11.86 -0.84
N VAL A 25 51.18 -12.30 0.37
CA VAL A 25 49.81 -12.70 0.73
C VAL A 25 48.97 -11.43 0.79
N SER A 26 48.26 -11.13 -0.29
CA SER A 26 47.21 -10.12 -0.30
C SER A 26 46.02 -10.65 0.53
N VAL A 27 45.98 -10.30 1.81
CA VAL A 27 44.76 -10.41 2.61
C VAL A 27 43.79 -9.35 2.08
N SER A 28 42.93 -9.75 1.15
CA SER A 28 41.73 -8.99 0.80
C SER A 28 40.76 -9.09 1.98
N LEU A 29 40.94 -8.21 2.97
CA LEU A 29 39.88 -7.86 3.90
C LEU A 29 38.77 -7.24 3.05
N GLY A 30 37.79 -8.07 2.70
CA GLY A 30 36.53 -7.61 2.16
C GLY A 30 35.87 -6.72 3.21
N SER A 31 36.09 -5.41 3.09
CA SER A 31 35.18 -4.41 3.62
C SER A 31 33.88 -4.58 2.86
N GLY A 32 33.02 -5.48 3.38
CA GLY A 32 31.61 -5.45 3.06
C GLY A 32 31.14 -4.04 3.32
N LEU A 33 30.82 -3.32 2.24
CA LEU A 33 29.99 -2.15 2.32
C LEU A 33 28.66 -2.66 2.87
N SER A 34 28.50 -2.62 4.19
CA SER A 34 27.20 -2.58 4.80
C SER A 34 26.50 -1.42 4.12
N SER A 35 25.49 -1.70 3.27
CA SER A 35 24.59 -0.64 2.88
C SER A 35 24.07 -0.07 4.19
N GLU A 36 24.31 1.21 4.46
CA GLU A 36 23.57 1.88 5.53
C GLU A 36 22.11 1.60 5.23
N ALA A 37 21.44 0.82 6.10
CA ALA A 37 20.03 0.59 5.98
C ALA A 37 19.40 1.99 5.95
N SER A 38 18.74 2.35 4.85
CA SER A 38 18.06 3.63 4.77
C SER A 38 17.13 3.73 5.98
N ALA A 39 17.21 4.81 6.75
CA ALA A 39 16.32 4.99 7.88
C ALA A 39 14.91 5.23 7.33
N TYR A 40 14.06 4.21 7.37
CA TYR A 40 12.65 4.29 6.99
C TYR A 40 11.75 3.97 8.18
N GLU A 41 10.51 4.43 8.12
CA GLU A 41 9.50 4.17 9.16
C GLU A 41 8.38 3.31 8.61
N VAL A 42 7.80 2.44 9.44
CA VAL A 42 6.60 1.67 9.09
C VAL A 42 5.44 2.16 9.92
N TRP A 43 4.42 2.69 9.25
CA TRP A 43 3.24 3.32 9.83
C TRP A 43 2.05 2.38 9.67
N ILE A 44 1.36 2.07 10.76
CA ILE A 44 0.16 1.23 10.74
C ILE A 44 -0.97 1.86 11.57
N THR A 45 -2.16 1.96 10.98
CA THR A 45 -3.37 2.41 11.67
C THR A 45 -4.05 1.26 12.38
N ASP A 46 -4.63 1.53 13.54
CA ASP A 46 -5.56 0.67 14.25
C ASP A 46 -6.90 1.38 14.39
N GLN A 47 -7.91 0.78 13.78
CA GLN A 47 -9.25 1.33 13.71
C GLN A 47 -9.99 1.23 15.05
N SER A 48 -9.53 0.41 15.98
CA SER A 48 -10.20 0.20 17.25
C SER A 48 -10.28 1.51 18.05
N ASP A 49 -11.40 1.74 18.74
CA ASP A 49 -11.57 3.01 19.45
C ASP A 49 -10.55 3.10 20.60
N THR A 50 -9.94 4.25 20.82
CA THR A 50 -9.05 4.51 21.97
C THR A 50 -9.76 5.29 23.09
N ALA A 51 -10.89 5.92 22.77
CA ALA A 51 -11.79 6.58 23.71
C ALA A 51 -13.26 6.20 23.41
N GLU A 52 -14.22 6.73 24.18
CA GLU A 52 -15.64 6.43 23.94
C GLU A 52 -16.05 6.90 22.53
N LYS A 53 -16.35 5.93 21.65
CA LYS A 53 -16.80 6.15 20.26
C LYS A 53 -15.93 7.16 19.49
N SER A 54 -14.63 7.19 19.74
CA SER A 54 -13.69 8.12 19.10
C SER A 54 -12.28 7.56 19.07
N GLY A 55 -11.43 8.20 18.24
CA GLY A 55 -10.01 7.89 18.15
C GLY A 55 -9.69 6.69 17.27
N GLY A 56 -8.78 5.87 17.76
CA GLY A 56 -7.91 4.99 16.95
C GLY A 56 -6.44 5.33 17.21
N SER A 57 -5.55 4.44 16.79
CA SER A 57 -4.12 4.63 16.96
C SER A 57 -3.39 4.65 15.62
N LEU A 58 -2.25 5.31 15.60
CA LEU A 58 -1.22 5.16 14.58
C LEU A 58 0.08 4.74 15.27
N TYR A 59 0.60 3.57 14.92
CA TYR A 59 1.86 3.04 15.42
C TYR A 59 2.95 3.25 14.37
N ILE A 60 4.09 3.79 14.80
CA ILE A 60 5.22 4.12 13.92
C ILE A 60 6.44 3.37 14.43
N TYR A 61 6.95 2.46 13.61
CA TYR A 61 8.11 1.63 13.90
C TYR A 61 9.35 2.16 13.18
N ASP A 62 10.50 1.97 13.80
CA ASP A 62 11.77 1.97 13.08
C ASP A 62 11.81 0.77 12.14
N GLY A 63 11.94 1.03 10.85
CA GLY A 63 11.86 -0.01 9.83
C GLY A 63 12.98 -1.05 9.93
N ALA A 64 14.21 -0.61 10.24
CA ALA A 64 15.35 -1.50 10.36
C ALA A 64 15.24 -2.40 11.60
N GLN A 65 14.83 -1.84 12.75
CA GLN A 65 14.59 -2.63 13.96
C GLN A 65 13.42 -3.61 13.78
N LEU A 66 12.33 -3.15 13.15
CA LEU A 66 11.18 -3.99 12.85
C LEU A 66 11.56 -5.15 11.92
N ALA A 67 12.35 -4.89 10.88
CA ALA A 67 12.82 -5.91 9.95
C ALA A 67 13.78 -6.93 10.60
N ALA A 68 14.65 -6.45 11.51
CA ALA A 68 15.66 -7.29 12.15
C ALA A 68 15.10 -8.22 13.22
N ASN A 69 14.13 -7.76 14.03
CA ASN A 69 13.53 -8.56 15.10
C ASN A 69 12.05 -8.20 15.31
N PRO A 70 11.14 -8.66 14.43
CA PRO A 70 9.75 -8.25 14.44
C PRO A 70 9.03 -8.54 15.77
N SER A 71 9.35 -9.66 16.42
CA SER A 71 8.67 -10.09 17.65
C SER A 71 8.99 -9.22 18.87
N GLU A 72 10.13 -8.54 18.88
CA GLU A 72 10.55 -7.67 19.98
C GLU A 72 10.43 -6.18 19.64
N ALA A 73 10.21 -5.86 18.36
CA ALA A 73 10.06 -4.50 17.90
C ALA A 73 8.88 -3.80 18.57
N LYS A 74 9.12 -2.58 19.04
CA LYS A 74 8.12 -1.70 19.61
C LYS A 74 8.00 -0.45 18.73
N PRO A 75 6.81 0.16 18.65
CA PRO A 75 6.67 1.44 17.98
C PRO A 75 7.56 2.48 18.67
N GLN A 76 8.33 3.23 17.90
CA GLN A 76 9.06 4.40 18.38
C GLN A 76 8.08 5.52 18.78
N THR A 77 6.92 5.57 18.12
CA THR A 77 5.88 6.55 18.40
C THR A 77 4.52 5.89 18.24
N THR A 78 3.63 6.15 19.21
CA THR A 78 2.21 5.80 19.12
C THR A 78 1.42 7.09 19.24
N ILE A 79 0.58 7.38 18.25
CA ILE A 79 -0.31 8.54 18.24
C ILE A 79 -1.72 8.04 18.52
N ASP A 80 -2.29 8.47 19.64
CA ASP A 80 -3.72 8.30 19.89
C ASP A 80 -4.49 9.43 19.21
N PHE A 81 -5.28 9.08 18.20
CA PHE A 81 -6.09 10.03 17.46
C PHE A 81 -7.19 10.67 18.29
N SER A 82 -7.56 10.12 19.47
CA SER A 82 -8.55 10.72 20.38
C SER A 82 -8.09 12.03 21.04
N GLY A 83 -6.77 12.27 21.06
CA GLY A 83 -6.12 13.44 21.67
C GLY A 83 -6.01 14.66 20.75
N GLU A 84 -4.78 15.15 20.54
CA GLU A 84 -4.50 16.41 19.80
C GLU A 84 -5.10 16.41 18.40
N VAL A 85 -5.03 15.28 17.68
CA VAL A 85 -5.60 15.16 16.33
C VAL A 85 -7.12 15.38 16.35
N ASN A 86 -7.84 14.73 17.26
CA ASN A 86 -9.28 14.93 17.40
C ASN A 86 -9.63 16.34 17.84
N ALA A 87 -8.82 16.98 18.70
CA ALA A 87 -9.02 18.38 19.05
C ALA A 87 -8.87 19.30 17.82
N LEU A 88 -7.83 19.11 17.01
CA LEU A 88 -7.60 19.84 15.77
C LEU A 88 -8.75 19.61 14.77
N CYS A 89 -9.11 18.35 14.52
CA CYS A 89 -10.20 18.01 13.61
C CYS A 89 -11.56 18.54 14.07
N LYS A 90 -11.89 18.49 15.37
CA LYS A 90 -13.13 19.09 15.91
C LYS A 90 -13.15 20.59 15.70
N LYS A 91 -12.02 21.28 15.92
CA LYS A 91 -11.92 22.72 15.69
C LYS A 91 -12.20 23.07 14.23
N ALA A 92 -11.57 22.34 13.30
CA ALA A 92 -11.65 22.55 11.86
C ALA A 92 -12.99 22.13 11.25
N THR A 93 -13.53 20.98 11.65
CA THR A 93 -14.65 20.30 10.97
C THR A 93 -15.94 20.27 11.79
N LYS A 94 -15.91 20.71 13.05
CA LYS A 94 -16.99 20.55 14.04
C LYS A 94 -17.35 19.10 14.36
N LYS A 95 -16.52 18.14 13.92
CA LYS A 95 -16.74 16.70 14.10
C LYS A 95 -15.48 16.02 14.60
N GLY A 96 -15.65 15.11 15.56
CA GLY A 96 -14.56 14.27 16.04
C GLY A 96 -14.17 13.19 15.03
N VAL A 97 -12.92 12.75 15.11
CA VAL A 97 -12.41 11.63 14.31
C VAL A 97 -12.59 10.31 15.04
N ARG A 98 -12.82 9.28 14.24
CA ARG A 98 -12.91 7.88 14.67
C ARG A 98 -12.62 7.00 13.46
N ARG A 99 -11.97 5.86 13.71
CA ARG A 99 -11.64 4.83 12.70
C ARG A 99 -10.68 5.37 11.64
N PRO A 100 -9.40 5.63 12.00
CA PRO A 100 -8.36 5.89 11.00
C PRO A 100 -8.29 4.68 10.05
N HIS A 101 -8.57 4.88 8.77
CA HIS A 101 -8.70 3.78 7.83
C HIS A 101 -7.40 3.59 7.05
N MET A 102 -7.14 4.48 6.09
CA MET A 102 -5.97 4.42 5.21
C MET A 102 -4.92 5.44 5.64
N VAL A 103 -3.65 5.12 5.37
CA VAL A 103 -2.52 6.05 5.50
C VAL A 103 -1.67 5.96 4.24
N PHE A 104 -1.30 7.11 3.68
CA PHE A 104 -0.42 7.21 2.51
C PHE A 104 0.55 8.38 2.66
N PHE A 105 1.72 8.30 2.04
CA PHE A 105 2.68 9.40 1.96
C PHE A 105 2.61 10.12 0.63
N THR A 106 2.85 11.43 0.65
CA THR A 106 3.15 12.20 -0.56
C THR A 106 4.38 11.63 -1.25
N LYS A 107 4.53 11.88 -2.57
CA LYS A 107 5.65 11.36 -3.36
C LYS A 107 7.02 11.70 -2.75
N ASP A 108 7.16 12.89 -2.20
CA ASP A 108 8.37 13.39 -1.55
C ASP A 108 8.53 12.94 -0.08
N GLN A 109 7.59 12.13 0.44
CA GLN A 109 7.57 11.62 1.82
C GLN A 109 7.47 12.71 2.92
N SER A 110 7.12 13.95 2.55
CA SER A 110 7.03 15.07 3.50
C SER A 110 5.76 15.05 4.34
N HIS A 111 4.67 14.51 3.80
CA HIS A 111 3.37 14.46 4.47
C HIS A 111 2.76 13.07 4.45
N ALA A 112 2.07 12.74 5.55
CA ALA A 112 1.16 11.61 5.63
C ALA A 112 -0.28 12.11 5.50
N ILE A 113 -1.10 11.36 4.76
CA ILE A 113 -2.54 11.57 4.60
C ILE A 113 -3.26 10.40 5.27
N VAL A 114 -4.15 10.69 6.20
CA VAL A 114 -4.95 9.68 6.91
C VAL A 114 -6.42 9.91 6.66
N SER A 115 -7.13 8.90 6.15
CA SER A 115 -8.59 8.93 6.02
C SER A 115 -9.27 8.44 7.30
N PHE A 116 -10.45 8.98 7.58
CA PHE A 116 -11.30 8.51 8.68
C PHE A 116 -12.69 8.11 8.18
N LEU A 117 -13.22 7.00 8.68
CA LEU A 117 -14.59 6.57 8.37
C LEU A 117 -15.66 7.45 9.03
N THR A 118 -15.23 8.50 9.72
CA THR A 118 -16.08 9.61 10.18
C THR A 118 -16.16 10.75 9.17
N GLY A 119 -15.45 10.69 8.04
CA GLY A 119 -15.61 11.62 6.93
C GLY A 119 -14.46 12.62 6.72
N GLN A 120 -13.44 12.57 7.57
CA GLN A 120 -12.32 13.49 7.53
C GLN A 120 -11.13 12.93 6.74
N VAL A 121 -10.35 13.83 6.16
CA VAL A 121 -8.99 13.60 5.68
C VAL A 121 -8.04 14.46 6.51
N LEU A 122 -7.09 13.82 7.16
CA LEU A 122 -6.05 14.46 7.97
C LEU A 122 -4.76 14.53 7.16
N PHE A 123 -4.13 15.70 7.20
CA PHE A 123 -2.79 15.93 6.65
C PHE A 123 -1.82 16.14 7.81
N MET A 124 -0.74 15.36 7.84
CA MET A 124 0.28 15.38 8.88
C MET A 124 1.63 15.63 8.25
N ASP A 125 2.48 16.38 8.94
CA ASP A 125 3.90 16.43 8.61
C ASP A 125 4.55 15.11 9.06
N ALA A 126 5.17 14.40 8.12
CA ALA A 126 5.64 13.06 8.33
C ALA A 126 6.88 13.02 9.25
N ALA A 127 7.78 14.00 9.12
CA ALA A 127 9.02 14.05 9.89
C ALA A 127 8.76 14.31 11.38
N SER A 128 7.95 15.31 11.70
CA SER A 128 7.59 15.73 13.05
C SER A 128 6.40 14.97 13.64
N LYS A 129 5.69 14.19 12.81
CA LYS A 129 4.46 13.46 13.16
C LYS A 129 3.30 14.36 13.61
N LYS A 130 3.36 15.67 13.34
CA LYS A 130 2.36 16.64 13.82
C LYS A 130 1.22 16.82 12.82
N PRO A 131 -0.04 16.87 13.30
CA PRO A 131 -1.17 17.19 12.43
C PRO A 131 -1.10 18.64 11.95
N LYS A 132 -1.38 18.86 10.66
CA LYS A 132 -1.33 20.18 10.01
C LYS A 132 -2.72 20.70 9.68
N ALA A 133 -3.56 19.85 9.12
CA ALA A 133 -4.91 20.22 8.72
C ALA A 133 -5.84 19.02 8.72
N CYS A 134 -7.13 19.28 8.84
CA CYS A 134 -8.17 18.25 8.81
C CYS A 134 -9.37 18.78 8.03
N VAL A 135 -9.71 18.10 6.94
CA VAL A 135 -10.76 18.52 6.00
C VAL A 135 -11.91 17.53 6.10
N LEU A 136 -13.15 18.03 6.21
CA LEU A 136 -14.34 17.21 6.17
C LEU A 136 -14.85 17.12 4.74
N VAL A 137 -14.77 15.93 4.14
CA VAL A 137 -15.19 15.69 2.75
C VAL A 137 -16.40 14.75 2.66
N GLY A 138 -16.94 14.31 3.78
CA GLY A 138 -18.07 13.37 3.79
C GLY A 138 -18.47 12.84 5.17
N LYS A 139 -19.11 11.67 5.20
CA LYS A 139 -19.45 10.93 6.43
C LYS A 139 -18.67 9.63 6.57
N ASN A 140 -18.04 9.13 5.51
CA ASN A 140 -17.26 7.89 5.55
C ASN A 140 -16.20 7.87 4.44
N VAL A 141 -15.05 8.49 4.69
CA VAL A 141 -13.93 8.47 3.74
C VAL A 141 -13.19 7.16 3.92
N HIS A 142 -13.31 6.31 2.91
CA HIS A 142 -12.60 5.04 2.86
C HIS A 142 -11.12 5.32 2.61
N ALA A 143 -10.75 5.85 1.45
CA ALA A 143 -9.36 6.20 1.13
C ALA A 143 -9.19 7.68 0.77
N ALA A 144 -8.00 8.22 1.04
CA ALA A 144 -7.57 9.53 0.57
C ALA A 144 -6.14 9.40 0.01
N TRP A 145 -5.98 9.57 -1.30
CA TRP A 145 -4.77 9.23 -2.05
C TRP A 145 -4.06 10.49 -2.56
N PRO A 146 -2.75 10.68 -2.31
CA PRO A 146 -2.02 11.81 -2.86
C PRO A 146 -1.78 11.66 -4.36
N THR A 147 -1.80 12.76 -5.11
CA THR A 147 -1.31 12.76 -6.49
C THR A 147 0.23 12.86 -6.52
N PRO A 148 0.90 12.16 -7.45
CA PRO A 148 2.36 12.23 -7.58
C PRO A 148 2.94 13.63 -7.80
N ASP A 149 2.19 14.55 -8.42
CA ASP A 149 2.58 15.94 -8.63
C ASP A 149 2.40 16.84 -7.40
N GLN A 150 1.84 16.29 -6.31
CA GLN A 150 1.64 16.94 -5.02
C GLN A 150 0.67 18.14 -5.06
N LYS A 151 -0.17 18.25 -6.09
CA LYS A 151 -1.15 19.34 -6.20
C LYS A 151 -2.52 18.96 -5.67
N MET A 152 -2.79 17.67 -5.52
CA MET A 152 -4.09 17.16 -5.12
C MET A 152 -3.98 15.97 -4.18
N ALA A 153 -5.03 15.76 -3.41
CA ALA A 153 -5.39 14.47 -2.85
C ALA A 153 -6.80 14.11 -3.33
N ILE A 154 -7.07 12.85 -3.56
CA ILE A 154 -8.38 12.36 -4.00
C ILE A 154 -8.99 11.44 -2.96
N ALA A 155 -10.25 11.69 -2.60
CA ALA A 155 -10.92 11.01 -1.51
C ALA A 155 -12.15 10.23 -2.02
N ALA A 156 -12.22 8.98 -1.60
CA ALA A 156 -13.34 8.08 -1.87
C ALA A 156 -14.26 8.04 -0.65
N ASN A 157 -15.46 8.60 -0.79
CA ASN A 157 -16.45 8.66 0.27
C ASN A 157 -17.59 7.66 0.04
N ILE A 158 -17.51 6.51 0.71
CA ILE A 158 -18.37 5.34 0.45
C ILE A 158 -19.82 5.53 0.90
N LYS A 159 -20.08 6.41 1.88
CA LYS A 159 -21.43 6.55 2.46
C LYS A 159 -22.30 7.45 1.61
N GLU A 160 -21.76 8.58 1.16
CA GLU A 160 -22.47 9.48 0.24
C GLU A 160 -22.24 9.14 -1.23
N LYS A 161 -21.41 8.14 -1.54
CA LYS A 161 -21.08 7.73 -2.92
C LYS A 161 -20.53 8.91 -3.72
N THR A 162 -19.57 9.62 -3.12
CA THR A 162 -18.95 10.80 -3.72
C THR A 162 -17.45 10.58 -3.88
N PHE A 163 -16.92 11.11 -4.98
CA PHE A 163 -15.49 11.18 -5.24
C PHE A 163 -15.04 12.64 -5.21
N VAL A 164 -14.07 12.96 -4.35
CA VAL A 164 -13.71 14.34 -4.01
C VAL A 164 -12.25 14.59 -4.35
N ARG A 165 -11.97 15.70 -5.03
CA ARG A 165 -10.61 16.26 -5.16
C ARG A 165 -10.37 17.32 -4.10
N ILE A 166 -9.24 17.25 -3.44
CA ILE A 166 -8.76 18.24 -2.49
C ILE A 166 -7.52 18.86 -3.10
N TRP A 167 -7.54 20.17 -3.36
CA TRP A 167 -6.35 20.92 -3.76
C TRP A 167 -5.39 21.02 -2.57
N THR A 168 -4.10 20.81 -2.83
CA THR A 168 -3.07 20.76 -1.78
C THR A 168 -1.97 21.77 -2.04
N ASP A 169 -1.67 22.56 -1.02
CA ASP A 169 -0.42 23.30 -0.88
C ASP A 169 0.22 22.88 0.43
N TYR A 170 1.11 21.88 0.33
CA TYR A 170 1.80 21.30 1.48
C TYR A 170 2.73 22.28 2.18
N ALA A 171 3.35 23.22 1.45
CA ALA A 171 4.23 24.23 2.03
C ALA A 171 3.42 25.24 2.86
N ALA A 172 2.28 25.69 2.34
CA ALA A 172 1.38 26.60 3.03
C ALA A 172 0.43 25.90 4.03
N ASN A 173 0.43 24.57 4.09
CA ASN A 173 -0.53 23.76 4.85
C ASN A 173 -2.00 24.11 4.51
N THR A 174 -2.28 24.38 3.23
CA THR A 174 -3.61 24.76 2.76
C THR A 174 -4.23 23.63 1.95
N PHE A 175 -5.45 23.25 2.33
CA PHE A 175 -6.15 22.11 1.75
C PHE A 175 -7.62 22.45 1.57
N THR A 176 -8.09 22.51 0.32
CA THR A 176 -9.42 23.05 0.00
C THR A 176 -10.08 22.28 -1.13
N PHE A 177 -11.40 22.30 -1.16
CA PHE A 177 -12.18 21.83 -2.30
C PHE A 177 -13.46 22.68 -2.43
N ASP A 178 -13.95 22.79 -3.65
CA ASP A 178 -15.22 23.42 -4.01
C ASP A 178 -16.27 22.32 -4.22
N SER A 179 -17.39 22.38 -3.52
CA SER A 179 -18.43 21.34 -3.58
C SER A 179 -19.03 21.16 -4.97
N ASP A 180 -19.00 22.20 -5.81
CA ASP A 180 -19.64 22.19 -7.11
C ASP A 180 -18.66 21.76 -8.21
N LYS A 181 -17.35 21.97 -7.99
CA LYS A 181 -16.30 21.71 -8.99
C LYS A 181 -15.45 20.48 -8.70
N ASP A 182 -15.25 20.16 -7.42
CA ASP A 182 -14.31 19.16 -6.96
C ASP A 182 -15.00 17.91 -6.40
N VAL A 183 -16.32 17.79 -6.52
CA VAL A 183 -17.09 16.62 -6.06
C VAL A 183 -17.86 16.03 -7.23
N ILE A 184 -17.67 14.73 -7.46
CA ILE A 184 -18.53 13.95 -8.36
C ILE A 184 -19.51 13.14 -7.51
N ASP A 185 -20.80 13.32 -7.75
CA ASP A 185 -21.85 12.41 -7.28
C ASP A 185 -21.84 11.15 -8.14
N LEU A 186 -21.36 10.04 -7.56
CA LEU A 186 -21.34 8.73 -8.21
C LEU A 186 -22.64 7.97 -7.99
N GLY A 187 -23.38 8.26 -6.91
CA GLY A 187 -24.70 7.69 -6.65
C GLY A 187 -25.71 8.08 -7.74
N ALA A 188 -25.64 9.33 -8.23
CA ALA A 188 -26.45 9.79 -9.36
C ALA A 188 -26.13 9.08 -10.70
N ARG A 189 -25.08 8.24 -10.74
CA ARG A 189 -24.61 7.53 -11.94
C ARG A 189 -24.82 6.01 -11.85
N GLU A 190 -25.56 5.53 -10.85
CA GLU A 190 -25.85 4.11 -10.70
C GLU A 190 -26.73 3.62 -11.84
N THR A 191 -26.38 2.45 -12.37
CA THR A 191 -27.14 1.76 -13.42
C THR A 191 -27.18 0.26 -13.11
N GLY A 192 -27.86 -0.52 -13.94
CA GLY A 192 -27.79 -1.99 -13.84
C GLY A 192 -26.38 -2.55 -14.11
N GLU A 193 -25.59 -1.84 -14.91
CA GLU A 193 -24.21 -2.22 -15.28
C GLU A 193 -23.16 -1.68 -14.30
N LEU A 194 -23.52 -0.63 -13.54
CA LEU A 194 -22.74 -0.04 -12.47
C LEU A 194 -23.61 0.03 -11.21
N PRO A 195 -23.83 -1.12 -10.53
CA PRO A 195 -24.61 -1.15 -9.32
C PRO A 195 -23.77 -0.61 -8.16
N ASP A 196 -24.40 0.12 -7.24
CA ASP A 196 -23.78 0.61 -6.00
C ASP A 196 -22.41 1.27 -6.17
N ASN A 197 -22.41 2.48 -6.76
CA ASN A 197 -21.22 3.26 -7.13
C ASN A 197 -20.52 3.92 -5.93
N ALA A 198 -20.58 3.31 -4.74
CA ALA A 198 -19.74 3.76 -3.64
C ALA A 198 -18.26 3.53 -3.98
N PRO A 199 -17.44 4.58 -4.06
CA PRO A 199 -16.03 4.45 -4.44
C PRO A 199 -15.23 3.84 -3.28
N ILE A 200 -14.43 2.82 -3.53
CA ILE A 200 -13.65 2.13 -2.50
C ILE A 200 -12.24 2.73 -2.40
N CYS A 201 -11.35 2.45 -3.35
CA CYS A 201 -9.98 2.97 -3.34
C CYS A 201 -9.66 3.64 -4.68
N PRO A 202 -9.22 4.91 -4.67
CA PRO A 202 -8.86 5.63 -5.88
C PRO A 202 -7.35 5.60 -6.12
N ILE A 203 -6.90 4.99 -7.20
CA ILE A 203 -5.48 4.84 -7.55
C ILE A 203 -5.13 5.94 -8.55
N THR A 204 -4.16 6.78 -8.23
CA THR A 204 -3.64 7.79 -9.16
C THR A 204 -2.57 7.20 -10.07
N ASP A 205 -2.59 7.59 -11.34
CA ASP A 205 -1.48 7.30 -12.23
C ASP A 205 -0.27 8.21 -11.95
N SER A 206 0.89 7.78 -12.43
CA SER A 206 2.16 8.48 -12.22
C SER A 206 2.21 9.88 -12.84
N THR A 207 1.33 10.19 -13.79
CA THR A 207 1.21 11.54 -14.39
C THR A 207 0.34 12.49 -13.56
N SER A 208 -0.38 11.99 -12.55
CA SER A 208 -1.39 12.76 -11.77
C SER A 208 -2.59 13.23 -12.58
N THR A 209 -2.81 12.64 -13.76
CA THR A 209 -3.91 13.02 -14.64
C THR A 209 -5.17 12.22 -14.33
N TYR A 210 -5.02 10.91 -14.14
CA TYR A 210 -6.14 10.00 -14.03
C TYR A 210 -6.19 9.31 -12.67
N ALA A 211 -7.41 9.18 -12.14
CA ALA A 211 -7.73 8.35 -11.00
C ALA A 211 -8.59 7.15 -11.44
N PHE A 212 -8.19 5.95 -11.03
CA PHE A 212 -8.89 4.69 -11.26
C PHE A 212 -9.61 4.31 -9.97
N VAL A 213 -10.94 4.31 -9.99
CA VAL A 213 -11.75 4.16 -8.78
C VAL A 213 -12.58 2.89 -8.87
N THR A 214 -12.23 1.90 -8.07
CA THR A 214 -13.02 0.67 -7.89
C THR A 214 -14.30 0.95 -7.11
N LEU A 215 -15.37 0.23 -7.44
CA LEU A 215 -16.71 0.47 -6.88
C LEU A 215 -17.20 -0.71 -6.03
N ARG A 216 -18.00 -0.40 -5.01
CA ARG A 216 -18.51 -1.39 -4.05
C ARG A 216 -19.37 -2.47 -4.72
N GLY A 217 -20.26 -2.11 -5.64
CA GLY A 217 -21.09 -3.09 -6.35
C GLY A 217 -20.43 -3.67 -7.62
N GLY A 218 -19.19 -3.30 -7.91
CA GLY A 218 -18.49 -3.73 -9.12
C GLY A 218 -18.42 -2.63 -10.17
N GLY A 219 -17.48 -2.81 -11.11
CA GLY A 219 -17.08 -1.78 -12.05
C GLY A 219 -15.94 -0.91 -11.53
N LEU A 220 -15.45 -0.08 -12.46
CA LEU A 220 -14.39 0.88 -12.23
C LEU A 220 -14.67 2.12 -13.07
N ILE A 221 -14.42 3.30 -12.50
CA ILE A 221 -14.45 4.55 -13.26
C ILE A 221 -13.05 5.15 -13.36
N VAL A 222 -12.78 5.79 -14.49
CA VAL A 222 -11.56 6.58 -14.70
C VAL A 222 -11.95 8.05 -14.76
N VAL A 223 -11.35 8.85 -13.88
CA VAL A 223 -11.62 10.28 -13.77
C VAL A 223 -10.36 11.06 -14.13
N ASP A 224 -10.46 12.00 -15.07
CA ASP A 224 -9.48 13.07 -15.25
C ASP A 224 -9.64 14.06 -14.09
N VAL A 225 -8.69 14.01 -13.16
CA VAL A 225 -8.69 14.79 -11.94
C VAL A 225 -8.05 16.16 -12.11
N THR A 226 -7.58 16.50 -13.31
CA THR A 226 -6.97 17.81 -13.61
C THR A 226 -8.00 18.82 -14.11
N GLN A 227 -9.09 18.33 -14.71
CA GLN A 227 -10.17 19.17 -15.22
C GLN A 227 -11.01 19.78 -14.10
N THR A 228 -11.62 20.93 -14.37
CA THR A 228 -12.49 21.63 -13.41
C THR A 228 -13.79 22.03 -14.11
N PRO A 229 -14.94 21.38 -13.81
CA PRO A 229 -15.10 20.26 -12.88
C PRO A 229 -14.35 18.99 -13.36
N MET A 230 -14.06 18.07 -12.42
CA MET A 230 -13.45 16.77 -12.76
C MET A 230 -14.31 16.01 -13.78
N LYS A 231 -13.66 15.27 -14.69
CA LYS A 231 -14.35 14.61 -15.81
C LYS A 231 -14.19 13.10 -15.76
N LEU A 232 -15.29 12.36 -15.78
CA LEU A 232 -15.27 10.92 -16.04
C LEU A 232 -14.90 10.70 -17.52
N VAL A 233 -13.83 9.95 -17.77
CA VAL A 233 -13.30 9.69 -19.12
C VAL A 233 -13.51 8.26 -19.59
N ALA A 234 -13.64 7.30 -18.66
CA ALA A 234 -13.97 5.92 -18.98
C ALA A 234 -14.70 5.23 -17.83
N THR A 235 -15.40 4.16 -18.18
CA THR A 235 -16.11 3.27 -17.26
C THR A 235 -15.90 1.83 -17.71
N LEU A 236 -15.63 0.95 -16.75
CA LEU A 236 -15.73 -0.50 -16.87
C LEU A 236 -16.89 -0.98 -15.98
N ASN A 237 -17.75 -1.83 -16.50
CA ASN A 237 -18.95 -2.28 -15.79
C ASN A 237 -18.68 -3.45 -14.81
N SER A 238 -19.71 -3.88 -14.08
CA SER A 238 -19.61 -4.95 -13.07
C SER A 238 -19.30 -6.34 -13.63
N ASN A 239 -19.42 -6.56 -14.94
CA ASN A 239 -18.99 -7.81 -15.58
C ASN A 239 -17.50 -7.77 -15.96
N GLU A 240 -16.93 -6.58 -16.12
CA GLU A 240 -15.52 -6.38 -16.45
C GLU A 240 -14.64 -6.33 -15.19
N ILE A 241 -15.13 -5.66 -14.15
CA ILE A 241 -14.47 -5.56 -12.83
C ILE A 241 -15.46 -5.98 -11.75
N ARG A 242 -15.10 -6.98 -10.95
CA ARG A 242 -15.96 -7.45 -9.85
C ARG A 242 -15.98 -6.49 -8.65
N PRO A 243 -16.97 -6.64 -7.74
CA PRO A 243 -17.14 -5.80 -6.55
C PRO A 243 -15.91 -5.63 -5.64
N GLY A 244 -15.85 -4.51 -4.92
CA GLY A 244 -15.15 -4.43 -3.63
C GLY A 244 -13.62 -4.30 -3.66
N GLY A 245 -13.02 -3.97 -4.80
CA GLY A 245 -11.57 -3.78 -4.93
C GLY A 245 -11.00 -2.65 -4.07
N CYS A 246 -9.84 -2.86 -3.43
CA CYS A 246 -9.10 -1.76 -2.79
C CYS A 246 -7.59 -1.76 -3.08
N GLY A 247 -7.02 -2.89 -3.46
CA GLY A 247 -5.62 -3.00 -3.86
C GLY A 247 -5.42 -2.36 -5.23
N GLY A 248 -4.32 -1.61 -5.36
CA GLY A 248 -3.98 -1.00 -6.63
C GLY A 248 -2.56 -0.46 -6.69
N THR A 249 -1.89 -0.64 -7.83
CA THR A 249 -0.56 -0.08 -8.06
C THR A 249 -0.25 0.04 -9.54
N GLN A 250 0.62 0.97 -9.91
CA GLN A 250 1.09 1.13 -11.28
C GLN A 250 2.45 0.42 -11.46
N VAL A 251 2.58 -0.36 -12.52
CA VAL A 251 3.87 -0.89 -13.00
C VAL A 251 4.00 -0.56 -14.49
N GLY A 252 4.95 0.31 -14.83
CA GLY A 252 5.10 0.80 -16.21
C GLY A 252 3.83 1.51 -16.71
N SER A 253 3.32 1.11 -17.87
CA SER A 253 2.07 1.62 -18.46
C SER A 253 0.84 0.78 -18.09
N THR A 254 0.90 0.03 -16.98
CA THR A 254 -0.20 -0.81 -16.53
C THR A 254 -0.60 -0.46 -15.10
N ILE A 255 -1.88 -0.24 -14.90
CA ILE A 255 -2.49 -0.15 -13.57
C ILE A 255 -3.02 -1.53 -13.22
N TYR A 256 -2.53 -2.09 -12.12
CA TYR A 256 -3.11 -3.29 -11.52
C TYR A 256 -4.12 -2.87 -10.47
N VAL A 257 -5.28 -3.51 -10.45
CA VAL A 257 -6.29 -3.38 -9.39
C VAL A 257 -6.81 -4.77 -9.02
N ASN A 258 -7.43 -4.89 -7.85
CA ASN A 258 -8.12 -6.12 -7.47
C ASN A 258 -9.63 -5.93 -7.33
N SER A 259 -10.33 -7.06 -7.15
CA SER A 259 -11.66 -7.13 -6.56
C SER A 259 -11.58 -7.96 -5.29
N GLY A 260 -12.37 -7.58 -4.29
CA GLY A 260 -12.28 -8.07 -2.92
C GLY A 260 -13.65 -8.32 -2.29
N GLY A 261 -13.67 -9.18 -1.29
CA GLY A 261 -14.86 -9.57 -0.55
C GLY A 261 -15.23 -8.61 0.59
N GLY A 262 -16.10 -9.09 1.49
CA GLY A 262 -16.54 -8.35 2.68
C GLY A 262 -17.89 -7.65 2.56
N TRP A 263 -18.55 -7.75 1.40
CA TRP A 263 -19.86 -7.15 1.15
C TRP A 263 -20.95 -8.21 0.99
N PRO A 264 -22.24 -7.90 1.21
CA PRO A 264 -23.31 -8.89 1.00
C PRO A 264 -23.35 -9.44 -0.42
N VAL A 265 -23.07 -8.61 -1.43
CA VAL A 265 -23.06 -9.01 -2.86
C VAL A 265 -21.81 -9.80 -3.26
N ALA A 266 -20.74 -9.70 -2.48
CA ALA A 266 -19.47 -10.37 -2.68
C ALA A 266 -18.85 -10.65 -1.30
N PRO A 267 -19.30 -11.70 -0.58
CA PRO A 267 -18.77 -12.01 0.74
C PRO A 267 -17.29 -12.43 0.66
N LEU A 268 -16.94 -13.15 -0.41
CA LEU A 268 -15.60 -13.56 -0.80
C LEU A 268 -15.39 -13.17 -2.26
N ALA A 269 -14.22 -12.63 -2.59
CA ALA A 269 -13.81 -12.38 -3.96
C ALA A 269 -12.29 -12.18 -3.99
N TYR A 270 -11.64 -12.78 -4.97
CA TYR A 270 -10.22 -12.60 -5.17
C TYR A 270 -9.97 -12.56 -6.66
N ASP A 271 -9.78 -11.35 -7.19
CA ASP A 271 -9.46 -11.12 -8.59
C ASP A 271 -8.40 -10.06 -8.72
N ILE A 272 -7.56 -10.21 -9.74
CA ILE A 272 -6.53 -9.23 -10.06
C ILE A 272 -6.66 -8.91 -11.54
N TYR A 273 -6.69 -7.62 -11.86
CA TYR A 273 -6.85 -7.11 -13.22
C TYR A 273 -5.66 -6.25 -13.59
N ALA A 274 -5.25 -6.34 -14.85
CA ALA A 274 -4.29 -5.45 -15.49
C ALA A 274 -5.02 -4.51 -16.45
N LEU A 275 -4.84 -3.20 -16.29
CA LEU A 275 -5.40 -2.16 -17.14
C LEU A 275 -4.27 -1.46 -17.89
N ASP A 276 -4.25 -1.57 -19.22
CA ASP A 276 -3.33 -0.79 -20.06
C ASP A 276 -3.84 0.65 -20.17
N ILE A 277 -3.00 1.61 -19.79
CA ILE A 277 -3.35 3.03 -19.75
C ILE A 277 -2.78 3.83 -20.92
N SER A 278 -2.09 3.19 -21.86
CA SER A 278 -1.43 3.85 -22.99
C SER A 278 -2.38 4.55 -23.97
N ASN A 279 -3.65 4.14 -24.02
CA ASN A 279 -4.68 4.68 -24.90
C ASN A 279 -5.68 5.61 -24.19
N LEU A 280 -5.40 6.05 -22.97
CA LEU A 280 -6.27 7.04 -22.32
C LEU A 280 -6.11 8.44 -22.96
N PRO A 281 -7.20 9.22 -23.05
CA PRO A 281 -8.56 8.94 -22.57
C PRO A 281 -9.47 8.18 -23.56
N GLN A 282 -8.95 7.73 -24.70
CA GLN A 282 -9.76 7.12 -25.77
C GLN A 282 -10.36 5.78 -25.36
N SER A 283 -9.58 4.93 -24.68
CA SER A 283 -10.07 3.65 -24.17
C SER A 283 -9.22 3.12 -23.01
N VAL A 284 -9.84 2.24 -22.23
CA VAL A 284 -9.20 1.40 -21.23
C VAL A 284 -9.90 0.05 -21.25
N SER A 285 -9.17 -1.03 -21.01
CA SER A 285 -9.73 -2.37 -20.84
C SER A 285 -9.08 -3.04 -19.66
N ALA A 286 -9.82 -3.95 -19.02
CA ALA A 286 -9.29 -4.78 -17.95
C ALA A 286 -9.06 -6.20 -18.46
N LYS A 287 -7.86 -6.72 -18.21
CA LYS A 287 -7.53 -8.13 -18.40
C LYS A 287 -7.51 -8.80 -17.04
N LEU A 288 -8.34 -9.84 -16.84
CA LEU A 288 -8.25 -10.69 -15.66
C LEU A 288 -6.92 -11.46 -15.68
N VAL A 289 -6.16 -11.33 -14.61
CA VAL A 289 -4.80 -11.90 -14.43
C VAL A 289 -4.84 -13.11 -13.51
N SER A 290 -5.61 -13.03 -12.43
CA SER A 290 -5.76 -14.10 -11.43
C SER A 290 -7.17 -14.07 -10.86
N SER A 291 -7.70 -15.24 -10.47
CA SER A 291 -9.01 -15.37 -9.83
C SER A 291 -9.09 -16.62 -8.94
N ARG A 292 -9.85 -16.56 -7.84
CA ARG A 292 -10.07 -17.69 -6.90
C ARG A 292 -11.55 -17.89 -6.52
N GLU A 293 -12.45 -17.90 -7.49
CA GLU A 293 -13.93 -17.94 -7.27
C GLU A 293 -14.44 -19.08 -6.37
N THR A 294 -13.74 -20.20 -6.29
CA THR A 294 -14.17 -21.39 -5.53
C THR A 294 -13.43 -21.57 -4.20
N GLN A 295 -12.57 -20.62 -3.83
CA GLN A 295 -11.73 -20.72 -2.64
C GLN A 295 -12.20 -19.75 -1.55
N PHE A 296 -11.82 -20.04 -0.31
CA PHE A 296 -11.93 -19.09 0.78
C PHE A 296 -10.85 -18.02 0.61
N ALA A 297 -11.14 -17.04 -0.25
CA ALA A 297 -10.20 -16.04 -0.71
C ALA A 297 -10.82 -14.65 -0.76
N ASP A 298 -10.00 -13.65 -0.45
CA ASP A 298 -10.40 -12.27 -0.31
C ASP A 298 -9.22 -11.31 -0.58
N SER A 299 -9.10 -10.86 -1.83
CA SER A 299 -7.99 -9.98 -2.24
C SER A 299 -8.15 -8.59 -1.62
N HIS A 300 -7.06 -8.00 -1.13
CA HIS A 300 -7.12 -6.68 -0.50
C HIS A 300 -5.92 -5.77 -0.77
N GLY A 301 -4.89 -5.74 0.07
CA GLY A 301 -3.70 -4.92 -0.17
C GLY A 301 -2.87 -5.44 -1.34
N MET A 302 -2.21 -4.53 -2.05
CA MET A 302 -1.33 -4.88 -3.16
C MET A 302 -0.15 -3.93 -3.27
N VAL A 303 1.04 -4.46 -3.58
CA VAL A 303 2.27 -3.68 -3.78
C VAL A 303 3.13 -4.29 -4.90
N ALA A 304 3.92 -3.46 -5.57
CA ALA A 304 4.96 -3.93 -6.49
C ALA A 304 6.29 -4.13 -5.76
N VAL A 305 6.94 -5.27 -5.98
CA VAL A 305 8.26 -5.63 -5.46
C VAL A 305 9.15 -5.99 -6.65
N GLY A 306 9.96 -5.03 -7.09
CA GLY A 306 10.66 -5.13 -8.37
C GLY A 306 9.66 -5.24 -9.53
N ARG A 307 9.75 -6.32 -10.31
CA ARG A 307 8.80 -6.62 -11.41
C ARG A 307 7.59 -7.45 -10.97
N TYR A 308 7.53 -7.85 -9.70
CA TYR A 308 6.48 -8.73 -9.22
C TYR A 308 5.40 -7.93 -8.50
N LEU A 309 4.16 -8.38 -8.64
CA LEU A 309 3.02 -7.85 -7.92
C LEU A 309 2.71 -8.78 -6.77
N TRP A 310 2.64 -8.25 -5.55
CA TRP A 310 2.29 -8.99 -4.35
C TRP A 310 0.88 -8.59 -3.93
N SER A 311 -0.06 -9.53 -3.92
CA SER A 311 -1.46 -9.28 -3.57
C SER A 311 -1.87 -10.11 -2.36
N ALA A 312 -2.23 -9.43 -1.28
CA ALA A 312 -2.64 -10.04 -0.03
C ALA A 312 -4.02 -10.69 -0.17
N ASP A 313 -4.15 -11.91 0.35
CA ASP A 313 -5.39 -12.67 0.50
C ASP A 313 -5.76 -12.75 1.99
N ARG A 314 -6.72 -11.93 2.43
CA ARG A 314 -7.16 -11.86 3.84
C ARG A 314 -7.69 -13.20 4.31
N ALA A 315 -8.62 -13.77 3.56
CA ALA A 315 -9.28 -15.03 3.91
C ALA A 315 -8.34 -16.24 3.74
N GLY A 316 -7.51 -16.21 2.70
CA GLY A 316 -6.58 -17.29 2.38
C GLY A 316 -5.29 -17.28 3.19
N ASN A 317 -5.02 -16.25 4.01
CA ASN A 317 -3.81 -16.13 4.83
C ASN A 317 -2.49 -16.24 4.05
N ASN A 318 -2.47 -15.66 2.85
CA ASN A 318 -1.30 -15.72 1.97
C ASN A 318 -1.13 -14.44 1.14
N ILE A 319 0.00 -14.33 0.46
CA ILE A 319 0.27 -13.31 -0.56
C ILE A 319 0.52 -14.04 -1.88
N GLU A 320 -0.25 -13.71 -2.92
CA GLU A 320 0.03 -14.15 -4.27
C GLU A 320 1.13 -13.30 -4.90
N VAL A 321 2.06 -13.94 -5.61
CA VAL A 321 3.11 -13.27 -6.38
C VAL A 321 2.84 -13.47 -7.86
N ILE A 322 2.60 -12.37 -8.56
CA ILE A 322 2.37 -12.33 -10.01
C ILE A 322 3.57 -11.70 -10.71
N ASP A 323 4.03 -12.32 -11.79
CA ASP A 323 5.00 -11.71 -12.68
C ASP A 323 4.30 -10.74 -13.65
N THR A 324 4.60 -9.44 -13.56
CA THR A 324 3.92 -8.41 -14.36
C THR A 324 4.21 -8.48 -15.86
N VAL A 325 5.30 -9.14 -16.27
CA VAL A 325 5.60 -9.30 -17.70
C VAL A 325 4.74 -10.39 -18.32
N THR A 326 4.56 -11.53 -17.63
CA THR A 326 3.78 -12.66 -18.14
C THR A 326 2.31 -12.58 -17.72
N ASN A 327 1.99 -11.79 -16.69
CA ASN A 327 0.71 -11.77 -16.00
C ASN A 327 0.29 -13.17 -15.53
N LEU A 328 1.24 -13.91 -14.96
CA LEU A 328 1.01 -15.22 -14.38
C LEU A 328 1.31 -15.19 -12.89
N SER A 329 0.49 -15.90 -12.11
CA SER A 329 0.83 -16.28 -10.74
C SER A 329 2.03 -17.22 -10.78
N VAL A 330 3.11 -16.82 -10.11
CA VAL A 330 4.40 -17.54 -10.12
C VAL A 330 4.81 -18.06 -8.75
N ASN A 331 4.15 -17.61 -7.68
CA ASN A 331 4.40 -18.08 -6.33
C ASN A 331 3.26 -17.68 -5.37
N THR A 332 3.21 -18.34 -4.22
CA THR A 332 2.37 -17.98 -3.08
C THR A 332 3.20 -17.99 -1.80
N ILE A 333 3.14 -16.91 -1.03
CA ILE A 333 3.80 -16.79 0.27
C ILE A 333 2.77 -17.07 1.35
N ASN A 334 2.86 -18.24 1.99
CA ASN A 334 1.98 -18.61 3.10
C ASN A 334 2.36 -17.84 4.36
N LEU A 335 1.38 -17.21 5.02
CA LEU A 335 1.60 -16.48 6.27
C LEU A 335 1.08 -17.25 7.48
N ALA A 336 0.08 -18.12 7.31
CA ALA A 336 -0.41 -18.99 8.37
C ALA A 336 0.64 -20.06 8.73
N GLY A 337 0.88 -20.25 10.03
CA GLY A 337 1.85 -21.20 10.54
C GLY A 337 2.22 -20.92 12.00
N THR A 338 3.46 -21.23 12.37
CA THR A 338 3.97 -21.10 13.74
C THR A 338 4.05 -19.66 14.24
N ILE A 339 4.29 -18.70 13.34
CA ILE A 339 4.36 -17.27 13.68
C ILE A 339 2.97 -16.71 14.00
N SER A 340 1.99 -17.07 13.18
CA SER A 340 0.59 -16.71 13.34
C SER A 340 -0.30 -17.81 12.74
N PRO A 341 -1.25 -18.38 13.49
CA PRO A 341 -2.13 -19.42 12.95
C PRO A 341 -3.19 -18.86 11.98
N ASP A 342 -3.51 -17.56 12.08
CA ASP A 342 -4.52 -16.88 11.27
C ASP A 342 -4.16 -15.38 11.19
N PRO A 343 -3.26 -14.99 10.27
CA PRO A 343 -2.74 -13.61 10.18
C PRO A 343 -3.69 -12.60 9.53
N ALA A 344 -4.58 -13.03 8.64
CA ALA A 344 -5.49 -12.21 7.84
C ALA A 344 -4.80 -10.95 7.26
N PRO A 345 -3.90 -11.11 6.25
CA PRO A 345 -3.11 -10.02 5.72
C PRO A 345 -3.95 -9.00 4.96
N ASP A 346 -3.79 -7.72 5.28
CA ASP A 346 -4.63 -6.63 4.82
C ASP A 346 -3.85 -5.68 3.88
N LEU A 347 -3.64 -4.40 4.21
CA LEU A 347 -2.76 -3.51 3.43
C LEU A 347 -1.28 -3.89 3.58
N ILE A 348 -0.51 -3.57 2.54
CA ILE A 348 0.88 -4.02 2.37
C ILE A 348 1.71 -2.92 1.71
N ASP A 349 2.96 -2.75 2.14
CA ASP A 349 3.92 -1.83 1.51
C ASP A 349 5.37 -2.32 1.65
N VAL A 350 6.26 -1.80 0.80
CA VAL A 350 7.62 -2.30 0.59
C VAL A 350 8.67 -1.31 1.10
N SER A 351 9.70 -1.86 1.77
CA SER A 351 10.91 -1.12 2.16
C SER A 351 11.58 -0.41 0.97
N PRO A 352 12.31 0.69 1.19
CA PRO A 352 12.97 1.44 0.11
C PRO A 352 13.91 0.61 -0.75
N ASP A 353 14.64 -0.33 -0.13
CA ASP A 353 15.59 -1.23 -0.78
C ASP A 353 14.94 -2.52 -1.32
N SER A 354 13.62 -2.67 -1.13
CA SER A 354 12.85 -3.87 -1.48
C SER A 354 13.36 -5.16 -0.83
N ALA A 355 14.07 -5.07 0.30
CA ALA A 355 14.54 -6.25 1.04
C ALA A 355 13.44 -6.85 1.94
N TYR A 356 12.47 -6.02 2.33
CA TYR A 356 11.34 -6.39 3.19
C TYR A 356 10.02 -5.80 2.70
N VAL A 357 8.95 -6.52 3.00
CA VAL A 357 7.57 -6.10 2.82
C VAL A 357 6.85 -6.17 4.17
N PHE A 358 6.09 -5.14 4.48
CA PHE A 358 5.34 -4.99 5.72
C PHE A 358 3.85 -5.11 5.44
N VAL A 359 3.16 -5.89 6.27
CA VAL A 359 1.76 -6.27 6.06
C VAL A 359 0.97 -5.97 7.32
N GLY A 360 -0.12 -5.21 7.22
CA GLY A 360 -1.08 -5.08 8.30
C GLY A 360 -1.83 -6.39 8.50
N LEU A 361 -1.88 -6.89 9.73
CA LEU A 361 -2.55 -8.15 10.07
C LEU A 361 -3.80 -7.88 10.91
N ARG A 362 -4.94 -8.45 10.51
CA ARG A 362 -6.23 -8.18 11.19
C ARG A 362 -6.35 -8.93 12.51
N GLY A 363 -7.13 -8.34 13.42
CA GLY A 363 -7.47 -8.96 14.69
C GLY A 363 -8.76 -9.76 14.66
N SER A 364 -9.17 -10.25 15.83
CA SER A 364 -10.36 -11.11 15.98
C SER A 364 -11.70 -10.41 15.80
N SER A 365 -11.68 -9.07 15.77
CA SER A 365 -12.87 -8.22 15.77
C SER A 365 -12.81 -7.19 14.63
N PRO A 366 -12.70 -7.61 13.35
CA PRO A 366 -12.59 -6.68 12.25
C PRO A 366 -13.80 -5.75 12.16
N LEU A 367 -13.53 -4.46 11.99
CA LEU A 367 -14.52 -3.39 12.08
C LEU A 367 -14.99 -2.91 10.70
N THR A 368 -14.24 -3.24 9.66
CA THR A 368 -14.49 -2.93 8.26
C THR A 368 -14.16 -4.12 7.36
N GLY A 369 -14.79 -4.15 6.19
CA GLY A 369 -14.46 -5.12 5.12
C GLY A 369 -14.66 -6.58 5.50
N ASN A 370 -15.38 -6.88 6.60
CA ASN A 370 -15.67 -8.23 7.07
C ASN A 370 -17.15 -8.54 6.93
N ASN A 371 -17.45 -9.57 6.14
CA ASN A 371 -18.75 -10.19 6.10
C ASN A 371 -18.87 -11.17 7.29
N LYS A 372 -19.84 -10.95 8.17
CA LYS A 372 -19.96 -11.70 9.43
C LYS A 372 -20.28 -13.19 9.26
N GLN A 373 -20.85 -13.58 8.12
CA GLN A 373 -21.22 -14.96 7.83
C GLN A 373 -20.00 -15.80 7.46
N VAL A 374 -19.01 -15.19 6.79
CA VAL A 374 -17.81 -15.91 6.30
C VAL A 374 -16.53 -15.52 7.02
N ASN A 375 -16.50 -14.39 7.73
CA ASN A 375 -15.33 -13.86 8.45
C ASN A 375 -14.07 -13.74 7.56
N ASN A 376 -14.24 -13.24 6.34
CA ASN A 376 -13.19 -13.10 5.33
C ASN A 376 -12.03 -12.18 5.72
N ALA A 377 -12.20 -11.33 6.74
CA ALA A 377 -11.16 -10.40 7.20
C ALA A 377 -10.84 -10.56 8.70
N LYS A 378 -11.31 -11.63 9.32
CA LYS A 378 -11.01 -11.92 10.72
C LYS A 378 -9.66 -12.61 10.81
N GLY A 379 -8.81 -12.14 11.72
CA GLY A 379 -7.56 -12.81 12.06
C GLY A 379 -7.44 -13.07 13.56
N SER A 380 -6.26 -13.52 13.98
CA SER A 380 -5.93 -13.85 15.37
C SER A 380 -4.70 -13.08 15.89
N THR A 381 -3.95 -12.42 15.01
CA THR A 381 -2.65 -11.82 15.33
C THR A 381 -2.58 -10.38 14.83
N PRO A 382 -3.31 -9.44 15.44
CA PRO A 382 -3.28 -8.04 15.04
C PRO A 382 -1.85 -7.48 15.15
N GLY A 383 -1.36 -6.78 14.14
CA GLY A 383 0.00 -6.25 14.16
C GLY A 383 0.58 -5.93 12.78
N VAL A 384 1.90 -5.74 12.75
CA VAL A 384 2.68 -5.62 11.50
C VAL A 384 3.42 -6.92 11.25
N GLY A 385 3.01 -7.65 10.22
CA GLY A 385 3.75 -8.78 9.68
C GLY A 385 4.95 -8.31 8.85
N VAL A 386 6.06 -9.04 8.97
CA VAL A 386 7.29 -8.75 8.23
C VAL A 386 7.61 -9.93 7.33
N VAL A 387 7.71 -9.67 6.03
CA VAL A 387 8.09 -10.65 5.01
C VAL A 387 9.43 -10.25 4.41
N LYS A 388 10.44 -11.10 4.57
CA LYS A 388 11.73 -10.92 3.89
C LYS A 388 11.56 -11.26 2.42
N VAL A 389 12.01 -10.37 1.54
CA VAL A 389 11.93 -10.56 0.09
C VAL A 389 13.01 -11.52 -0.37
N MET A 390 12.62 -12.50 -1.16
CA MET A 390 13.50 -13.53 -1.73
C MET A 390 13.48 -13.43 -3.25
N ASN A 391 14.61 -13.78 -3.89
CA ASN A 391 14.73 -13.88 -5.34
C ASN A 391 14.23 -12.63 -6.09
N GLY A 392 14.59 -11.44 -5.60
CA GLY A 392 14.23 -10.16 -6.23
C GLY A 392 12.73 -9.88 -6.30
N GLY A 393 11.93 -10.45 -5.40
CA GLY A 393 10.47 -10.29 -5.36
C GLY A 393 9.69 -11.51 -5.85
N LYS A 394 10.34 -12.54 -6.40
CA LYS A 394 9.62 -13.76 -6.85
C LYS A 394 9.08 -14.60 -5.68
N GLY A 395 9.52 -14.34 -4.46
CA GLY A 395 8.97 -14.98 -3.27
C GLY A 395 9.34 -14.21 -2.01
N GLY A 396 8.91 -14.73 -0.87
CA GLY A 396 9.23 -14.16 0.42
C GLY A 396 9.16 -15.19 1.53
N GLU A 397 9.74 -14.83 2.66
CA GLU A 397 9.72 -15.60 3.90
C GLU A 397 9.06 -14.75 4.97
N PHE A 398 7.98 -15.25 5.58
CA PHE A 398 7.35 -14.57 6.70
C PHE A 398 8.21 -14.75 7.94
N VAL A 399 8.86 -13.67 8.41
CA VAL A 399 9.92 -13.75 9.43
C VAL A 399 9.45 -13.34 10.83
N GLY A 400 8.29 -12.70 10.96
CA GLY A 400 7.73 -12.39 12.27
C GLY A 400 6.60 -11.36 12.24
N VAL A 401 6.10 -11.04 13.45
CA VAL A 401 5.04 -10.05 13.66
C VAL A 401 5.35 -9.19 14.87
N ALA A 402 5.28 -7.86 14.70
CA ALA A 402 5.14 -6.93 15.81
C ALA A 402 3.66 -6.82 16.19
N ARG A 403 3.27 -7.50 17.27
CA ARG A 403 1.87 -7.60 17.70
C ARG A 403 1.37 -6.27 18.29
N ILE A 404 0.15 -5.89 17.91
CA ILE A 404 -0.59 -4.75 18.43
C ILE A 404 -1.77 -5.29 19.24
N SER A 405 -2.07 -4.66 20.38
CA SER A 405 -3.19 -5.04 21.24
C SER A 405 -3.96 -3.80 21.68
N ASN A 406 -5.30 -3.91 21.71
CA ASN A 406 -6.21 -2.95 22.32
C ASN A 406 -7.30 -3.70 23.09
N MET A 407 -7.04 -3.94 24.38
CA MET A 407 -7.95 -4.67 25.26
C MET A 407 -9.07 -3.78 25.77
N LYS A 408 -10.32 -4.21 25.57
CA LYS A 408 -11.53 -3.59 26.14
C LYS A 408 -12.40 -4.64 26.80
N ASP A 409 -12.71 -4.44 28.08
CA ASP A 409 -13.55 -5.34 28.88
C ASP A 409 -13.10 -6.82 28.76
N GLY A 410 -11.77 -7.03 28.79
CA GLY A 410 -11.16 -8.35 28.68
C GLY A 410 -11.16 -8.97 27.28
N LYS A 411 -11.53 -8.21 26.24
CA LYS A 411 -11.54 -8.66 24.84
C LYS A 411 -10.53 -7.89 24.00
N GLU A 412 -9.84 -8.61 23.12
CA GLU A 412 -8.99 -7.99 22.10
C GLU A 412 -9.87 -7.31 21.04
N THR A 413 -9.62 -6.02 20.81
CA THR A 413 -10.37 -5.20 19.86
C THR A 413 -9.51 -4.57 18.78
N ALA A 414 -8.18 -4.74 18.83
CA ALA A 414 -7.27 -4.24 17.81
C ALA A 414 -7.71 -4.69 16.41
N ASP A 415 -7.76 -3.73 15.51
CA ASP A 415 -8.18 -3.91 14.13
C ASP A 415 -7.28 -3.07 13.23
N THR A 416 -6.06 -3.57 13.02
CA THR A 416 -5.09 -2.88 12.15
C THR A 416 -5.58 -2.84 10.72
N HIS A 417 -5.22 -1.82 9.94
CA HIS A 417 -5.68 -1.71 8.56
C HIS A 417 -4.66 -1.03 7.67
N GLY A 418 -4.73 0.29 7.53
CA GLY A 418 -3.83 1.07 6.68
C GLY A 418 -2.37 0.87 7.10
N THR A 419 -1.52 0.52 6.13
CA THR A 419 -0.08 0.30 6.31
C THR A 419 0.67 1.05 5.23
N ALA A 420 1.71 1.80 5.61
CA ALA A 420 2.56 2.53 4.68
C ALA A 420 4.00 2.65 5.19
N VAL A 421 4.96 2.67 4.28
CA VAL A 421 6.39 2.87 4.55
C VAL A 421 6.78 4.28 4.18
N ARG A 422 7.33 5.03 5.14
CA ARG A 422 7.95 6.33 4.91
C ARG A 422 9.41 6.12 4.52
N LYS A 423 9.77 6.45 3.29
CA LYS A 423 11.05 6.07 2.66
C LYS A 423 12.19 7.06 2.91
#